data_AF-A0A955JDY9-F1
#
_entry.id   AF-A0A955JDY9-F1
#
_cell.length_a   1.000
_cell.length_b   1.000
_cell.length_c   1.000
_cell.angle_alpha   90.00
_cell.angle_beta   90.00
_cell.angle_gamma   90.00
#
_symmetry.space_group_name_H-M   'P 1'
#
loop_
_entity.id
_entity.type
_entity.pdbx_description
1 polymer ?
#
loop_
_entity_poly.entity_id
_entity_poly.type
_entity_poly.pdbx_seq_one_letter_code
_entity_poly.pdbx_strand_id
1 'polypeptide(L)'
;DLIELTTEGLVRDLGARLDAADDTRERLTIADWGETVFRSLLVSAGNKVLAEPARYLGVKDKDRGALLTSVGTTIISLATGDSKLDISRIVSREGLDTIVRAVLTTVGENPELLGKIESEGIRTIIAELAVALAQSDDALLSEDILPELIRLVLETTGEHLDLILPTSDPKKHLLLTAARTALAILTAKPDDGAKWKPTFSSDAVLQIVEAVVDEVAAHPGWMLEGAARIDANLEVALRATLDVIRERGDARLGRNVAVAMLKASLLAVALRQEFVRKDLGTGGEHLLAAIFNAVFDFAFAEDTNQVARWQLLRDDALVSITTIILDRVTASEIDDQTTTRLKAFLADKLEQLEGGAPLDWESFEDELDAALSGPLPEEE
;
A
#
# COMPACT_ATOMS: atom_id res chain seq x y z
N ASP A 1 23.49 42.55 -14.87
CA ASP A 1 23.69 43.82 -15.59
C ASP A 1 22.37 44.53 -15.91
N LEU A 2 21.69 44.32 -17.05
CA LEU A 2 20.51 45.14 -17.40
C LEU A 2 19.30 44.93 -16.48
N ILE A 3 19.00 43.67 -16.12
CA ILE A 3 17.91 43.33 -15.19
C ILE A 3 18.19 43.93 -13.82
N GLU A 4 19.41 43.76 -13.32
CA GLU A 4 19.89 44.26 -12.04
C GLU A 4 19.81 45.80 -11.94
N LEU A 5 20.34 46.51 -12.94
CA LEU A 5 20.25 47.97 -13.03
C LEU A 5 18.79 48.46 -13.08
N THR A 6 17.92 47.74 -13.77
CA THR A 6 16.50 48.08 -13.89
C THR A 6 15.77 47.83 -12.57
N THR A 7 16.03 46.71 -11.89
CA THR A 7 15.41 46.36 -10.61
C THR A 7 15.87 47.30 -9.49
N GLU A 8 17.17 47.61 -9.40
CA GLU A 8 17.71 48.52 -8.38
C GLU A 8 17.15 49.95 -8.55
N GLY A 9 17.12 50.45 -9.79
CA GLY A 9 16.54 51.76 -10.10
C GLY A 9 15.05 51.83 -9.75
N LEU A 10 14.30 50.77 -10.03
CA LEU A 10 12.85 50.70 -9.77
C LEU A 10 12.55 50.64 -8.27
N VAL A 11 13.29 49.85 -7.49
CA VAL A 11 13.16 49.78 -6.03
C VAL A 11 13.48 51.13 -5.39
N ARG A 12 14.51 51.82 -5.88
CA ARG A 12 14.90 53.14 -5.37
C ARG A 12 13.85 54.22 -5.64
N ASP A 13 13.27 54.24 -6.84
CA ASP A 13 12.19 55.17 -7.21
C ASP A 13 10.92 54.89 -6.38
N LEU A 14 10.57 53.60 -6.18
CA LEU A 14 9.45 53.20 -5.33
C LEU A 14 9.63 53.63 -3.88
N GLY A 15 10.81 53.41 -3.31
CA GLY A 15 11.13 53.86 -1.95
C GLY A 15 11.00 55.38 -1.81
N ALA A 16 11.57 56.13 -2.76
CA ALA A 16 11.47 57.59 -2.75
C ALA A 16 10.03 58.10 -2.85
N ARG A 17 9.19 57.46 -3.66
CA ARG A 17 7.76 57.79 -3.78
C ARG A 17 6.94 57.42 -2.54
N LEU A 18 7.26 56.29 -1.90
CA LEU A 18 6.62 55.88 -0.64
C LEU A 18 6.95 56.85 0.51
N ASP A 19 8.21 57.30 0.57
CA ASP A 19 8.67 58.25 1.59
C ASP A 19 8.05 59.65 1.39
N ALA A 20 7.81 60.04 0.13
CA ALA A 20 7.23 61.33 -0.23
C ALA A 20 5.69 61.39 -0.20
N ALA A 21 5.01 60.24 -0.01
CA ALA A 21 3.55 60.19 -0.01
C ALA A 21 2.95 60.70 1.30
N ASP A 22 2.02 61.65 1.20
CA ASP A 22 1.45 62.43 2.31
C ASP A 22 0.28 61.72 3.01
N ASP A 23 -0.41 60.79 2.33
CA ASP A 23 -1.55 60.06 2.89
C ASP A 23 -1.47 58.53 2.72
N THR A 24 -2.25 57.81 3.54
CA THR A 24 -2.27 56.35 3.57
C THR A 24 -2.80 55.73 2.26
N ARG A 25 -3.68 56.41 1.53
CA ARG A 25 -4.30 55.89 0.30
C ARG A 25 -3.32 55.95 -0.86
N GLU A 26 -2.56 57.03 -0.96
CA GLU A 26 -1.49 57.22 -1.93
C GLU A 26 -0.38 56.19 -1.69
N ARG A 27 0.03 55.98 -0.44
CA ARG A 27 0.99 54.91 -0.06
C ARG A 27 0.51 53.52 -0.48
N LEU A 28 -0.75 53.19 -0.24
CA LEU A 28 -1.33 51.91 -0.65
C LEU A 28 -1.33 51.74 -2.19
N THR A 29 -1.64 52.82 -2.92
CA THR A 29 -1.66 52.79 -4.39
C THR A 29 -0.25 52.60 -4.97
N ILE A 30 0.75 53.29 -4.41
CA ILE A 30 2.15 53.16 -4.81
C ILE A 30 2.66 51.74 -4.49
N ALA A 31 2.31 51.21 -3.31
CA ALA A 31 2.66 49.86 -2.90
C ALA A 31 2.03 48.80 -3.83
N ASP A 32 0.72 48.87 -4.12
CA ASP A 32 0.03 47.93 -5.00
C ASP A 32 0.60 47.96 -6.44
N TRP A 33 0.92 49.15 -6.96
CA TRP A 33 1.58 49.28 -8.26
C TRP A 33 2.98 48.66 -8.25
N GLY A 34 3.78 48.97 -7.22
CA GLY A 34 5.12 48.42 -7.07
C GLY A 34 5.14 46.91 -6.93
N GLU A 35 4.19 46.36 -6.17
CA GLU A 35 3.95 44.92 -6.04
C GLU A 35 3.64 44.28 -7.40
N THR A 36 2.76 44.90 -8.20
CA THR A 36 2.39 44.42 -9.53
C THR A 36 3.58 44.41 -10.49
N VAL A 37 4.38 45.48 -10.50
CA VAL A 37 5.56 45.59 -11.36
C VAL A 37 6.64 44.60 -10.93
N PHE A 38 6.92 44.50 -9.62
CA PHE A 38 7.88 43.53 -9.09
C PHE A 38 7.47 42.10 -9.43
N ARG A 39 6.19 41.75 -9.28
CA ARG A 39 5.66 40.44 -9.68
C ARG A 39 5.89 40.16 -11.15
N SER A 40 5.55 41.11 -12.02
CA SER A 40 5.73 40.98 -13.48
C SER A 40 7.20 40.78 -13.85
N LEU A 41 8.10 41.55 -13.23
CA LEU A 41 9.55 41.41 -13.41
C LEU A 41 10.06 40.06 -12.90
N LEU A 42 9.63 39.63 -11.72
CA LEU A 42 10.03 38.35 -11.12
C LEU A 42 9.61 37.17 -12.01
N VAL A 43 8.35 37.15 -12.49
CA VAL A 43 7.87 36.11 -13.40
C VAL A 43 8.64 36.14 -14.72
N SER A 44 8.77 37.32 -15.35
CA SER A 44 9.39 37.44 -16.67
C SER A 44 10.90 37.13 -16.64
N ALA A 45 11.64 37.78 -15.75
CA ALA A 45 13.08 37.59 -15.62
C ALA A 45 13.40 36.20 -15.06
N GLY A 46 12.65 35.75 -14.05
CA GLY A 46 12.82 34.42 -13.47
C GLY A 46 12.58 33.31 -14.49
N ASN A 47 11.47 33.34 -15.22
CA ASN A 47 11.21 32.35 -16.27
C ASN A 47 12.28 32.40 -17.38
N LYS A 48 12.80 33.59 -17.72
CA LYS A 48 13.87 33.70 -18.72
C LYS A 48 15.19 33.09 -18.25
N VAL A 49 15.56 33.30 -16.98
CA VAL A 49 16.76 32.70 -16.38
C VAL A 49 16.60 31.18 -16.28
N LEU A 50 15.42 30.70 -15.86
CA LEU A 50 15.12 29.28 -15.70
C LEU A 50 14.92 28.53 -17.02
N ALA A 51 14.57 29.21 -18.12
CA ALA A 51 14.50 28.60 -19.44
C ALA A 51 15.88 28.32 -20.06
N GLU A 52 16.93 29.03 -19.63
CA GLU A 52 18.30 28.85 -20.12
C GLU A 52 19.31 28.74 -18.94
N PRO A 53 19.18 27.72 -18.07
CA PRO A 53 19.98 27.62 -16.84
C PRO A 53 21.48 27.45 -17.12
N ALA A 54 21.85 26.83 -18.24
CA ALA A 54 23.25 26.73 -18.66
C ALA A 54 23.89 28.09 -18.95
N ARG A 55 23.12 29.02 -19.51
CA ARG A 55 23.59 30.35 -19.89
C ARG A 55 23.65 31.29 -18.70
N TYR A 56 22.61 31.28 -17.86
CA TYR A 56 22.44 32.28 -16.80
C TYR A 56 22.91 31.79 -15.42
N LEU A 57 22.86 30.49 -15.15
CA LEU A 57 23.21 29.89 -13.87
C LEU A 57 24.45 28.98 -13.96
N GLY A 58 25.04 28.84 -15.16
CA GLY A 58 26.25 28.04 -15.39
C GLY A 58 26.05 26.53 -15.27
N VAL A 59 24.81 26.05 -15.20
CA VAL A 59 24.47 24.63 -15.06
C VAL A 59 24.49 23.96 -16.43
N LYS A 60 25.63 23.37 -16.78
CA LYS A 60 25.86 22.73 -18.09
C LYS A 60 25.21 21.35 -18.24
N ASP A 61 24.93 20.72 -17.11
CA ASP A 61 24.29 19.41 -17.05
C ASP A 61 22.79 19.55 -17.31
N LYS A 62 22.26 18.81 -18.30
CA LYS A 62 20.88 18.95 -18.76
C LYS A 62 19.90 18.58 -17.65
N ASP A 63 20.18 17.53 -16.90
CA ASP A 63 19.27 16.96 -15.91
C ASP A 63 19.20 17.86 -14.67
N ARG A 64 20.35 18.36 -14.21
CA ARG A 64 20.40 19.42 -13.17
C ARG A 64 19.73 20.71 -13.65
N GLY A 65 19.82 21.01 -14.95
CA GLY A 65 19.11 22.12 -15.57
C GLY A 65 17.59 21.94 -15.45
N ALA A 66 17.07 20.75 -15.77
CA ALA A 66 15.65 20.43 -15.65
C ALA A 66 15.15 20.57 -14.21
N LEU A 67 15.91 20.06 -13.22
CA LEU A 67 15.58 20.23 -11.80
C LEU A 67 15.46 21.70 -11.41
N LEU A 68 16.43 22.52 -11.84
CA LEU A 68 16.46 23.94 -11.54
C LEU A 68 15.30 24.68 -12.19
N THR A 69 14.96 24.36 -13.44
CA THR A 69 13.81 24.92 -14.14
C THR A 69 12.51 24.55 -13.43
N SER A 70 12.29 23.27 -13.11
CA SER A 70 11.07 22.77 -12.46
C SER A 70 10.87 23.39 -11.08
N VAL A 71 11.85 23.26 -10.19
CA VAL A 71 11.79 23.81 -8.83
C VAL A 71 11.72 25.33 -8.84
N GLY A 72 12.54 25.98 -9.67
CA GLY A 72 12.55 27.44 -9.78
C GLY A 72 11.21 28.00 -10.24
N THR A 73 10.56 27.35 -11.21
CA THR A 73 9.26 27.79 -11.73
C THR A 73 8.19 27.63 -10.66
N THR A 74 8.21 26.50 -9.94
CA THR A 74 7.30 26.26 -8.80
C THR A 74 7.47 27.31 -7.70
N ILE A 75 8.71 27.65 -7.32
CA ILE A 75 8.99 28.69 -6.31
C ILE A 75 8.46 30.04 -6.77
N ILE A 76 8.68 30.43 -8.03
CA ILE A 76 8.16 31.67 -8.58
C ILE A 76 6.64 31.66 -8.54
N SER A 77 5.99 30.61 -9.02
CA SER A 77 4.52 30.48 -9.02
C SER A 77 3.93 30.59 -7.61
N LEU A 78 4.53 29.93 -6.62
CA LEU A 78 4.11 30.02 -5.21
C LEU A 78 4.28 31.43 -4.64
N ALA A 79 5.42 32.08 -4.91
CA ALA A 79 5.70 33.43 -4.44
C ALA A 79 4.78 34.48 -5.05
N THR A 80 4.37 34.30 -6.31
CA THR A 80 3.65 35.34 -7.07
C THR A 80 2.14 35.24 -6.95
N GLY A 81 1.60 34.06 -6.64
CA GLY A 81 0.16 33.81 -6.47
C GLY A 81 -0.73 34.32 -7.62
N ASP A 82 -2.05 34.32 -7.40
CA ASP A 82 -3.01 34.83 -8.40
C ASP A 82 -3.19 36.35 -8.34
N SER A 83 -3.03 36.96 -7.16
CA SER A 83 -3.39 38.36 -6.93
C SER A 83 -2.34 39.17 -6.19
N LYS A 84 -1.53 38.55 -5.30
CA LYS A 84 -0.52 39.23 -4.48
C LYS A 84 0.75 38.41 -4.30
N LEU A 85 1.87 39.10 -4.11
CA LEU A 85 3.14 38.52 -3.70
C LEU A 85 3.03 38.01 -2.27
N ASP A 86 3.31 36.72 -2.08
CA ASP A 86 3.21 36.06 -0.80
C ASP A 86 4.32 35.01 -0.67
N ILE A 87 5.50 35.47 -0.27
CA ILE A 87 6.68 34.64 -0.06
C ILE A 87 6.43 33.61 1.06
N SER A 88 5.52 33.91 1.99
CA SER A 88 5.21 32.98 3.09
C SER A 88 4.62 31.65 2.58
N ARG A 89 4.00 31.65 1.40
CA ARG A 89 3.51 30.42 0.74
C ARG A 89 4.61 29.44 0.41
N ILE A 90 5.82 29.92 0.07
CA ILE A 90 6.95 29.04 -0.29
C ILE A 90 7.34 28.15 0.89
N VAL A 91 7.27 28.69 2.11
CA VAL A 91 7.65 28.00 3.36
C VAL A 91 6.44 27.42 4.09
N SER A 92 5.24 27.57 3.55
CA SER A 92 4.05 26.88 4.08
C SER A 92 4.17 25.38 3.84
N ARG A 93 3.41 24.59 4.59
CA ARG A 93 3.39 23.13 4.40
C ARG A 93 3.00 22.77 2.97
N GLU A 94 2.00 23.46 2.42
CA GLU A 94 1.50 23.26 1.06
C GLU A 94 2.51 23.69 -0.01
N GLY A 95 3.22 24.80 0.20
CA GLY A 95 4.27 25.24 -0.73
C GLY A 95 5.46 24.31 -0.74
N LEU A 96 5.93 23.89 0.44
CA LEU A 96 6.99 22.89 0.55
C LEU A 96 6.57 21.56 -0.07
N ASP A 97 5.33 21.12 0.13
CA ASP A 97 4.77 19.92 -0.52
C ASP A 97 4.83 20.03 -2.05
N THR A 98 4.37 21.16 -2.59
CA THR A 98 4.40 21.43 -4.04
C THR A 98 5.82 21.43 -4.60
N ILE A 99 6.78 21.99 -3.85
CA ILE A 99 8.19 21.99 -4.23
C ILE A 99 8.76 20.56 -4.22
N VAL A 100 8.48 19.77 -3.17
CA VAL A 100 8.93 18.38 -3.09
C VAL A 100 8.35 17.55 -4.24
N ARG A 101 7.06 17.74 -4.60
CA ARG A 101 6.47 17.09 -5.78
C ARG A 101 7.19 17.45 -7.06
N ALA A 102 7.48 18.74 -7.28
CA ALA A 102 8.23 19.18 -8.45
C ALA A 102 9.62 18.53 -8.53
N VAL A 103 10.33 18.40 -7.39
CA VAL A 103 11.59 17.67 -7.30
C VAL A 103 11.41 16.20 -7.68
N LEU A 104 10.45 15.52 -7.04
CA LEU A 104 10.20 14.09 -7.25
C LEU A 104 9.79 13.78 -8.70
N THR A 105 8.90 14.57 -9.30
CA THR A 105 8.55 14.47 -10.73
C THR A 105 9.80 14.62 -11.59
N THR A 106 10.65 15.60 -11.30
CA THR A 106 11.86 15.84 -12.11
C THR A 106 12.87 14.71 -11.97
N VAL A 107 13.03 14.15 -10.78
CA VAL A 107 13.88 12.97 -10.53
C VAL A 107 13.34 11.75 -11.27
N GLY A 108 12.03 11.54 -11.27
CA GLY A 108 11.38 10.47 -12.02
C GLY A 108 11.56 10.59 -13.53
N GLU A 109 11.43 11.81 -14.07
CA GLU A 109 11.63 12.10 -15.50
C GLU A 109 13.11 12.10 -15.92
N ASN A 110 14.04 12.31 -14.97
CA ASN A 110 15.48 12.39 -15.24
C ASN A 110 16.27 11.51 -14.24
N PRO A 111 16.24 10.17 -14.38
CA PRO A 111 16.85 9.24 -13.42
C PRO A 111 18.37 9.39 -13.25
N GLU A 112 19.05 10.01 -14.22
CA GLU A 112 20.49 10.33 -14.12
C GLU A 112 20.82 11.31 -12.98
N LEU A 113 19.82 12.06 -12.48
CA LEU A 113 19.94 12.89 -11.28
C LEU A 113 20.31 12.08 -10.03
N LEU A 114 19.96 10.80 -9.99
CA LEU A 114 20.29 9.89 -8.89
C LEU A 114 21.79 9.55 -8.82
N GLY A 115 22.56 9.97 -9.83
CA GLY A 115 24.01 9.76 -9.89
C GLY A 115 24.37 8.33 -10.26
N LYS A 116 25.52 7.87 -9.77
CA LYS A 116 26.09 6.57 -10.13
C LYS A 116 25.45 5.44 -9.32
N ILE A 117 24.20 5.12 -9.62
CA ILE A 117 23.60 3.86 -9.22
C ILE A 117 24.02 2.81 -10.26
N GLU A 118 24.80 1.81 -9.83
CA GLU A 118 25.36 0.78 -10.72
C GLU A 118 24.29 -0.17 -11.28
N SER A 119 23.22 -0.42 -10.52
CA SER A 119 22.08 -1.22 -10.97
C SER A 119 21.05 -0.34 -11.69
N GLU A 120 20.87 -0.60 -12.99
CA GLU A 120 19.80 0.01 -13.78
C GLU A 120 18.43 -0.26 -13.16
N GLY A 121 18.20 -1.48 -12.65
CA GLY A 121 16.93 -1.85 -12.01
C GLY A 121 16.62 -1.04 -10.75
N ILE A 122 17.60 -0.85 -9.87
CA ILE A 122 17.41 0.00 -8.67
C ILE A 122 17.14 1.45 -9.06
N ARG A 123 17.82 1.94 -10.11
CA ARG A 123 17.60 3.30 -10.62
C ARG A 123 16.17 3.48 -11.14
N THR A 124 15.65 2.51 -11.90
CA THR A 124 14.26 2.52 -12.40
C THR A 124 13.27 2.52 -11.24
N ILE A 125 13.46 1.67 -10.23
CA ILE A 125 12.59 1.61 -9.05
C ILE A 125 12.54 2.95 -8.32
N ILE A 126 13.69 3.59 -8.08
CA ILE A 126 13.72 4.89 -7.38
C ILE A 126 13.05 5.98 -8.22
N ALA A 127 13.27 5.98 -9.54
CA ALA A 127 12.65 6.94 -10.44
C ALA A 127 11.12 6.80 -10.45
N GLU A 128 10.60 5.58 -10.57
CA GLU A 128 9.16 5.33 -10.57
C GLU A 128 8.52 5.58 -9.21
N LEU A 129 9.20 5.23 -8.12
CA LEU A 129 8.77 5.59 -6.77
C LEU A 129 8.66 7.12 -6.62
N ALA A 130 9.60 7.88 -7.18
CA ALA A 130 9.54 9.33 -7.15
C ALA A 130 8.33 9.86 -7.92
N VAL A 131 8.02 9.31 -9.10
CA VAL A 131 6.80 9.67 -9.86
C VAL A 131 5.54 9.32 -9.06
N ALA A 132 5.46 8.11 -8.51
CA ALA A 132 4.30 7.64 -7.78
C ALA A 132 4.03 8.47 -6.50
N LEU A 133 5.09 8.81 -5.75
CA LEU A 133 5.00 9.73 -4.62
C LEU A 133 4.58 11.14 -5.07
N ALA A 134 5.14 11.66 -6.16
CA ALA A 134 4.75 12.98 -6.65
C ALA A 134 3.27 13.07 -7.03
N GLN A 135 2.67 11.94 -7.46
CA GLN A 135 1.27 11.79 -7.85
C GLN A 135 0.35 11.37 -6.70
N SER A 136 0.86 11.09 -5.50
CA SER A 136 0.02 10.65 -4.38
C SER A 136 -0.92 11.76 -3.92
N ASP A 137 -2.19 11.43 -3.65
CA ASP A 137 -3.15 12.40 -3.12
C ASP A 137 -2.80 12.86 -1.69
N ASP A 138 -2.03 12.06 -0.95
CA ASP A 138 -1.57 12.39 0.40
C ASP A 138 -0.53 13.51 0.40
N ALA A 139 -0.58 14.36 1.43
CA ALA A 139 0.46 15.37 1.68
C ALA A 139 1.78 14.69 2.08
N LEU A 140 2.83 14.94 1.31
CA LEU A 140 4.18 14.37 1.48
C LEU A 140 4.84 14.80 2.79
N LEU A 141 4.44 15.95 3.33
CA LEU A 141 4.95 16.50 4.59
C LEU A 141 4.00 16.23 5.77
N SER A 142 3.25 15.13 5.71
CA SER A 142 2.38 14.66 6.78
C SER A 142 2.83 13.30 7.32
N GLU A 143 2.40 12.94 8.53
CA GLU A 143 2.68 11.63 9.12
C GLU A 143 2.02 10.47 8.33
N ASP A 144 0.94 10.78 7.61
CA ASP A 144 0.17 9.82 6.82
C ASP A 144 0.92 9.32 5.57
N ILE A 145 2.03 9.97 5.18
CA ILE A 145 2.81 9.53 4.01
C ILE A 145 3.59 8.24 4.27
N LEU A 146 3.90 7.92 5.54
CA LEU A 146 4.76 6.77 5.86
C LEU A 146 4.13 5.43 5.44
N PRO A 147 2.84 5.14 5.75
CA PRO A 147 2.13 4.01 5.18
C PRO A 147 2.17 3.98 3.64
N GLU A 148 1.88 5.10 2.98
CA GLU A 148 1.83 5.16 1.52
C GLU A 148 3.23 4.95 0.90
N LEU A 149 4.28 5.47 1.53
CA LEU A 149 5.66 5.24 1.11
C LEU A 149 6.03 3.75 1.20
N ILE A 150 5.68 3.07 2.30
CA ILE A 150 5.91 1.63 2.45
C ILE A 150 5.17 0.86 1.36
N ARG A 151 3.89 1.20 1.13
CA ARG A 151 3.06 0.59 0.10
C ARG A 151 3.69 0.75 -1.28
N LEU A 152 4.05 1.97 -1.66
CA LEU A 152 4.64 2.29 -2.95
C LEU A 152 6.01 1.63 -3.15
N VAL A 153 6.84 1.57 -2.11
CA VAL A 153 8.13 0.85 -2.18
C VAL A 153 7.90 -0.63 -2.46
N LEU A 154 6.99 -1.28 -1.75
CA LEU A 154 6.68 -2.70 -1.95
C LEU A 154 6.04 -2.97 -3.31
N GLU A 155 5.11 -2.12 -3.75
CA GLU A 155 4.42 -2.22 -5.03
C GLU A 155 5.41 -2.06 -6.19
N THR A 156 6.16 -0.95 -6.20
CA THR A 156 7.18 -0.66 -7.23
C THR A 156 8.26 -1.75 -7.23
N THR A 157 8.69 -2.24 -6.07
CA THR A 157 9.64 -3.35 -6.00
C THR A 157 9.06 -4.60 -6.67
N GLY A 158 7.81 -4.94 -6.37
CA GLY A 158 7.10 -6.06 -7.01
C GLY A 158 7.08 -5.93 -8.52
N GLU A 159 6.62 -4.79 -9.03
CA GLU A 159 6.53 -4.49 -10.47
C GLU A 159 7.87 -4.67 -11.19
N HIS A 160 8.98 -4.29 -10.54
CA HIS A 160 10.33 -4.31 -11.11
C HIS A 160 11.22 -5.44 -10.60
N LEU A 161 10.66 -6.48 -9.98
CA LEU A 161 11.46 -7.62 -9.49
C LEU A 161 12.31 -8.26 -10.61
N ASP A 162 11.88 -8.19 -11.86
CA ASP A 162 12.64 -8.68 -13.03
C ASP A 162 13.91 -7.88 -13.32
N LEU A 163 13.96 -6.61 -12.93
CA LEU A 163 15.15 -5.78 -13.09
C LEU A 163 16.19 -6.04 -12.00
N ILE A 164 15.77 -6.60 -10.86
CA ILE A 164 16.64 -6.95 -9.75
C ILE A 164 17.16 -8.39 -9.90
N LEU A 165 16.31 -9.30 -10.36
CA LEU A 165 16.63 -10.72 -10.47
C LEU A 165 17.12 -11.08 -11.88
N PRO A 166 18.36 -11.58 -12.05
CA PRO A 166 18.88 -11.93 -13.36
C PRO A 166 18.18 -13.19 -13.89
N THR A 167 17.17 -13.03 -14.74
CA THR A 167 16.48 -14.14 -15.39
C THR A 167 16.33 -13.92 -16.89
N SER A 168 16.47 -14.99 -17.68
CA SER A 168 16.44 -14.94 -19.14
C SER A 168 15.04 -14.74 -19.73
N ASP A 169 13.98 -15.02 -18.96
CA ASP A 169 12.58 -14.76 -19.34
C ASP A 169 11.72 -14.51 -18.09
N PRO A 170 11.66 -13.26 -17.60
CA PRO A 170 10.97 -12.93 -16.36
C PRO A 170 9.48 -13.30 -16.36
N LYS A 171 8.81 -13.23 -17.52
CA LYS A 171 7.37 -13.52 -17.64
C LYS A 171 7.04 -15.01 -17.55
N LYS A 172 8.05 -15.88 -17.68
CA LYS A 172 7.91 -17.34 -17.56
C LYS A 172 8.46 -17.87 -16.24
N HIS A 173 9.00 -17.00 -15.39
CA HIS A 173 9.59 -17.41 -14.13
C HIS A 173 8.52 -17.47 -13.05
N LEU A 174 7.97 -18.66 -12.79
CA LEU A 174 6.83 -18.87 -11.88
C LEU A 174 7.03 -18.22 -10.50
N LEU A 175 8.23 -18.34 -9.92
CA LEU A 175 8.54 -17.74 -8.62
C LEU A 175 8.53 -16.21 -8.65
N LEU A 176 8.93 -15.62 -9.78
CA LEU A 176 8.90 -14.17 -9.95
C LEU A 176 7.46 -13.68 -10.03
N THR A 177 6.63 -14.40 -10.78
CA THR A 177 5.20 -14.15 -10.86
C THR A 177 4.54 -14.30 -9.49
N ALA A 178 4.86 -15.35 -8.74
CA ALA A 178 4.30 -15.59 -7.41
C ALA A 178 4.65 -14.45 -6.43
N ALA A 179 5.93 -14.03 -6.39
CA ALA A 179 6.37 -12.92 -5.56
C ALA A 179 5.71 -11.59 -5.96
N ARG A 180 5.56 -11.34 -7.26
CA ARG A 180 4.82 -10.19 -7.81
C ARG A 180 3.37 -10.17 -7.34
N THR A 181 2.67 -11.29 -7.51
CA THR A 181 1.27 -11.44 -7.11
C THR A 181 1.12 -11.24 -5.61
N ALA A 182 1.99 -11.84 -4.79
CA ALA A 182 1.95 -11.67 -3.34
C ALA A 182 2.14 -10.21 -2.92
N LEU A 183 3.15 -9.53 -3.46
CA LEU A 183 3.41 -8.11 -3.17
C LEU A 183 2.22 -7.24 -3.60
N ALA A 184 1.71 -7.43 -4.81
CA ALA A 184 0.56 -6.66 -5.32
C ALA A 184 -0.69 -6.80 -4.44
N ILE A 185 -0.97 -8.00 -3.92
CA ILE A 185 -2.12 -8.24 -3.03
C ILE A 185 -1.89 -7.58 -1.66
N LEU A 186 -0.68 -7.68 -1.11
CA LEU A 186 -0.31 -7.06 0.17
C LEU A 186 -0.38 -5.53 0.11
N THR A 187 -0.04 -4.95 -1.05
CA THR A 187 -0.06 -3.49 -1.29
C THR A 187 -1.36 -2.96 -1.88
N ALA A 188 -2.34 -3.82 -2.16
CA ALA A 188 -3.63 -3.42 -2.70
C ALA A 188 -4.33 -2.42 -1.79
N LYS A 189 -4.83 -1.32 -2.38
CA LYS A 189 -5.62 -0.31 -1.65
C LYS A 189 -7.00 -0.88 -1.27
N PRO A 190 -7.57 -0.48 -0.12
CA PRO A 190 -8.95 -0.81 0.24
C PRO A 190 -9.97 -0.29 -0.80
N ASP A 191 -11.04 -1.05 -1.03
CA ASP A 191 -12.07 -0.72 -2.04
C ASP A 191 -12.91 0.52 -1.69
N ASP A 192 -12.97 0.90 -0.41
CA ASP A 192 -13.76 2.03 0.10
C ASP A 192 -13.03 3.38 0.04
N GLY A 193 -11.84 3.42 -0.57
CA GLY A 193 -11.00 4.61 -0.61
C GLY A 193 -10.36 4.96 0.74
N ALA A 194 -10.41 4.06 1.72
CA ALA A 194 -9.67 4.24 2.97
C ALA A 194 -8.16 4.25 2.71
N LYS A 195 -7.43 4.99 3.56
CA LYS A 195 -5.97 5.01 3.51
C LYS A 195 -5.43 3.60 3.78
N TRP A 196 -4.52 3.16 2.91
CA TRP A 196 -3.81 1.91 3.14
C TRP A 196 -3.02 1.98 4.45
N LYS A 197 -3.07 0.90 5.22
CA LYS A 197 -2.30 0.76 6.46
C LYS A 197 -1.49 -0.53 6.40
N PRO A 198 -0.23 -0.51 6.84
CA PRO A 198 0.57 -1.72 6.92
C PRO A 198 -0.01 -2.64 8.00
N THR A 199 -0.74 -3.67 7.59
CA THR A 199 -1.22 -4.73 8.50
C THR A 199 -0.06 -5.58 9.01
N PHE A 200 0.99 -5.72 8.21
CA PHE A 200 2.16 -6.57 8.48
C PHE A 200 3.44 -5.75 8.65
N SER A 201 4.36 -6.23 9.48
CA SER A 201 5.74 -5.71 9.52
C SER A 201 6.51 -6.13 8.26
N SER A 202 7.63 -5.48 7.96
CA SER A 202 8.49 -5.86 6.84
C SER A 202 8.95 -7.33 6.92
N ASP A 203 9.29 -7.81 8.12
CA ASP A 203 9.65 -9.22 8.34
C ASP A 203 8.47 -10.17 8.07
N ALA A 204 7.25 -9.77 8.42
CA ALA A 204 6.04 -10.54 8.16
C ALA A 204 5.70 -10.57 6.66
N VAL A 205 5.82 -9.44 5.96
CA VAL A 205 5.69 -9.37 4.50
C VAL A 205 6.69 -10.31 3.83
N LEU A 206 7.95 -10.27 4.25
CA LEU A 206 8.99 -11.16 3.73
C LEU A 206 8.62 -12.64 3.96
N GLN A 207 8.22 -13.00 5.18
CA GLN A 207 7.81 -14.37 5.49
C GLN A 207 6.60 -14.87 4.69
N ILE A 208 5.66 -13.98 4.34
CA ILE A 208 4.53 -14.31 3.48
C ILE A 208 5.02 -14.54 2.05
N VAL A 209 5.86 -13.64 1.52
CA VAL A 209 6.42 -13.78 0.16
C VAL A 209 7.28 -15.04 0.05
N GLU A 210 8.12 -15.32 1.04
CA GLU A 210 8.93 -16.55 1.13
C GLU A 210 8.04 -17.79 1.13
N ALA A 211 7.00 -17.82 1.96
CA ALA A 211 6.07 -18.95 1.97
C ALA A 211 5.37 -19.15 0.63
N VAL A 212 4.90 -18.07 -0.02
CA VAL A 212 4.29 -18.15 -1.35
C VAL A 212 5.30 -18.69 -2.38
N VAL A 213 6.54 -18.24 -2.33
CA VAL A 213 7.61 -18.67 -3.26
C VAL A 213 7.99 -20.13 -3.01
N ASP A 214 8.23 -20.53 -1.77
CA ASP A 214 8.56 -21.91 -1.38
C ASP A 214 7.46 -22.87 -1.82
N GLU A 215 6.21 -22.44 -1.63
CA GLU A 215 5.06 -23.25 -1.96
C GLU A 215 4.87 -23.41 -3.48
N VAL A 216 5.00 -22.32 -4.26
CA VAL A 216 4.99 -22.40 -5.73
C VAL A 216 6.20 -23.19 -6.26
N ALA A 217 7.34 -23.16 -5.57
CA ALA A 217 8.50 -23.98 -5.91
C ALA A 217 8.23 -25.47 -5.69
N ALA A 218 7.56 -25.84 -4.60
CA ALA A 218 7.14 -27.21 -4.30
C ALA A 218 6.04 -27.69 -5.26
N HIS A 219 5.16 -26.79 -5.70
CA HIS A 219 3.97 -27.10 -6.48
C HIS A 219 3.78 -26.17 -7.70
N PRO A 220 4.67 -26.24 -8.70
CA PRO A 220 4.65 -25.33 -9.85
C PRO A 220 3.38 -25.42 -10.72
N GLY A 221 2.59 -26.50 -10.56
CA GLY A 221 1.33 -26.72 -11.28
C GLY A 221 0.24 -25.70 -10.96
N TRP A 222 0.26 -25.01 -9.81
CA TRP A 222 -0.80 -24.05 -9.44
C TRP A 222 -0.71 -22.69 -10.11
N MET A 223 0.40 -22.44 -10.79
CA MET A 223 0.59 -21.25 -11.61
C MET A 223 0.56 -21.65 -13.09
N LEU A 224 0.09 -22.85 -13.43
CA LEU A 224 0.09 -23.37 -14.79
C LEU A 224 -1.28 -23.98 -15.12
N GLU A 225 -2.20 -23.16 -15.62
CA GLU A 225 -3.44 -23.62 -16.22
C GLU A 225 -3.15 -24.10 -17.67
N GLY A 226 -2.81 -25.38 -17.81
CA GLY A 226 -2.25 -25.88 -19.07
C GLY A 226 -0.96 -25.14 -19.48
N ALA A 227 -0.51 -25.36 -20.72
CA ALA A 227 0.83 -24.94 -21.14
C ALA A 227 1.06 -23.42 -21.33
N ALA A 228 0.14 -22.53 -20.95
CA ALA A 228 0.24 -21.12 -21.35
C ALA A 228 -0.38 -20.05 -20.44
N ARG A 229 -1.04 -20.38 -19.32
CA ARG A 229 -1.63 -19.35 -18.43
C ARG A 229 -1.22 -19.54 -16.98
N ILE A 230 -0.90 -18.41 -16.35
CA ILE A 230 -0.72 -18.32 -14.91
C ILE A 230 -2.09 -18.55 -14.26
N ASP A 231 -2.19 -19.60 -13.46
CA ASP A 231 -3.42 -19.97 -12.76
C ASP A 231 -3.72 -18.96 -11.63
N ALA A 232 -4.98 -18.49 -11.61
CA ALA A 232 -5.50 -17.44 -10.73
C ALA A 232 -5.74 -17.91 -9.29
N ASN A 233 -5.59 -19.20 -8.99
CA ASN A 233 -5.91 -19.80 -7.69
C ASN A 233 -5.06 -19.20 -6.55
N LEU A 234 -3.77 -18.94 -6.77
CA LEU A 234 -2.91 -18.29 -5.77
C LEU A 234 -3.41 -16.87 -5.44
N GLU A 235 -3.74 -16.09 -6.46
CA GLU A 235 -4.26 -14.74 -6.28
C GLU A 235 -5.58 -14.77 -5.51
N VAL A 236 -6.48 -15.66 -5.89
CA VAL A 236 -7.78 -15.84 -5.24
C VAL A 236 -7.62 -16.24 -3.77
N ALA A 237 -6.74 -17.19 -3.47
CA ALA A 237 -6.49 -17.67 -2.10
C ALA A 237 -5.94 -16.57 -1.18
N LEU A 238 -4.90 -15.88 -1.65
CA LEU A 238 -4.28 -14.78 -0.93
C LEU A 238 -5.26 -13.64 -0.71
N ARG A 239 -6.00 -13.25 -1.76
CA ARG A 239 -6.99 -12.18 -1.68
C ARG A 239 -8.14 -12.55 -0.73
N ALA A 240 -8.73 -13.74 -0.87
CA ALA A 240 -9.81 -14.22 -0.02
C ALA A 240 -9.41 -14.26 1.47
N THR A 241 -8.19 -14.70 1.78
CA THR A 241 -7.72 -14.74 3.17
C THR A 241 -7.40 -13.34 3.70
N LEU A 242 -6.72 -12.52 2.89
CA LEU A 242 -6.31 -11.19 3.30
C LEU A 242 -7.50 -10.24 3.46
N ASP A 243 -8.53 -10.36 2.63
CA ASP A 243 -9.74 -9.55 2.73
C ASP A 243 -10.48 -9.85 4.04
N VAL A 244 -10.62 -11.12 4.42
CA VAL A 244 -11.20 -11.50 5.73
C VAL A 244 -10.34 -10.98 6.89
N ILE A 245 -9.02 -11.10 6.81
CA ILE A 245 -8.12 -10.54 7.82
C ILE A 245 -8.23 -9.01 7.88
N ARG A 246 -8.44 -8.31 6.76
CA ARG A 246 -8.59 -6.84 6.75
C ARG A 246 -9.93 -6.41 7.33
N GLU A 247 -11.00 -7.14 7.03
CA GLU A 247 -12.36 -6.84 7.51
C GLU A 247 -12.50 -7.15 9.01
N ARG A 248 -11.94 -8.28 9.46
CA ARG A 248 -12.17 -8.84 10.81
C ARG A 248 -10.96 -8.74 11.73
N GLY A 249 -9.76 -8.59 11.20
CA GLY A 249 -8.52 -8.42 11.95
C GLY A 249 -8.34 -6.97 12.41
N ASP A 250 -9.12 -6.58 13.40
CA ASP A 250 -8.85 -5.35 14.16
C ASP A 250 -7.64 -5.57 15.11
N ALA A 251 -7.46 -4.67 16.09
CA ALA A 251 -6.37 -4.75 17.06
C ALA A 251 -6.32 -6.06 17.89
N ARG A 252 -7.34 -6.92 17.80
CA ARG A 252 -7.41 -8.21 18.49
C ARG A 252 -6.58 -9.30 17.81
N LEU A 253 -6.24 -9.15 16.53
CA LEU A 253 -5.48 -10.17 15.81
C LEU A 253 -3.98 -9.82 15.76
N GLY A 254 -3.16 -10.64 16.43
CA GLY A 254 -1.71 -10.49 16.41
C GLY A 254 -1.15 -10.67 14.99
N ARG A 255 -0.14 -9.87 14.62
CA ARG A 255 0.50 -9.97 13.29
C ARG A 255 1.01 -11.37 12.96
N ASN A 256 1.54 -12.09 13.95
CA ASN A 256 2.04 -13.45 13.77
C ASN A 256 0.90 -14.44 13.47
N VAL A 257 -0.28 -14.23 14.06
CA VAL A 257 -1.48 -15.03 13.79
C VAL A 257 -1.93 -14.84 12.35
N ALA A 258 -2.01 -13.59 11.87
CA ALA A 258 -2.36 -13.29 10.48
C ALA A 258 -1.40 -13.96 9.49
N VAL A 259 -0.08 -13.92 9.76
CA VAL A 259 0.94 -14.59 8.94
C VAL A 259 0.74 -16.10 8.93
N ALA A 260 0.53 -16.71 10.10
CA ALA A 260 0.33 -18.15 10.21
C ALA A 260 -0.95 -18.61 9.50
N MET A 261 -2.04 -17.84 9.62
CA MET A 261 -3.31 -18.08 8.93
C MET A 261 -3.15 -17.99 7.41
N LEU A 262 -2.42 -17.00 6.90
CA LEU A 262 -2.08 -16.89 5.47
C LEU A 262 -1.24 -18.08 4.99
N LYS A 263 -0.26 -18.53 5.78
CA LYS A 263 0.55 -19.72 5.42
C LYS A 263 -0.32 -20.98 5.38
N ALA A 264 -1.17 -21.18 6.37
CA ALA A 264 -2.09 -22.31 6.41
C ALA A 264 -3.08 -22.29 5.25
N SER A 265 -3.56 -21.11 4.85
CA SER A 265 -4.49 -20.97 3.73
C SER A 265 -3.85 -21.31 2.38
N LEU A 266 -2.61 -20.89 2.18
CA LEU A 266 -1.82 -21.26 1.01
C LEU A 266 -1.61 -22.78 0.96
N LEU A 267 -1.24 -23.41 2.08
CA LEU A 267 -1.08 -24.87 2.21
C LEU A 267 -2.39 -25.65 2.05
N ALA A 268 -3.54 -25.07 2.39
CA ALA A 268 -4.83 -25.75 2.19
C ALA A 268 -5.20 -25.78 0.69
N VAL A 269 -5.11 -24.61 0.05
CA VAL A 269 -5.34 -24.45 -1.40
C VAL A 269 -4.34 -25.27 -2.21
N ALA A 270 -3.13 -25.42 -1.67
CA ALA A 270 -2.07 -26.21 -2.22
C ALA A 270 -2.46 -27.64 -2.53
N LEU A 271 -3.08 -28.23 -1.51
CA LEU A 271 -3.49 -29.61 -1.47
C LEU A 271 -4.80 -29.78 -2.23
N ARG A 272 -5.68 -28.76 -2.20
CA ARG A 272 -7.01 -28.82 -2.81
C ARG A 272 -7.47 -27.49 -3.42
N GLN A 273 -7.70 -27.49 -4.73
CA GLN A 273 -8.19 -26.30 -5.45
C GLN A 273 -9.65 -25.95 -5.11
N GLU A 274 -10.40 -26.85 -4.49
CA GLU A 274 -11.80 -26.61 -4.09
C GLU A 274 -11.93 -25.46 -3.08
N PHE A 275 -10.87 -25.15 -2.31
CA PHE A 275 -10.86 -24.01 -1.38
C PHE A 275 -11.06 -22.65 -2.07
N VAL A 276 -10.72 -22.52 -3.35
CA VAL A 276 -10.91 -21.27 -4.10
C VAL A 276 -12.23 -21.23 -4.88
N ARG A 277 -13.08 -22.26 -4.75
CA ARG A 277 -14.39 -22.29 -5.42
C ARG A 277 -15.45 -21.49 -4.67
N LYS A 278 -16.41 -20.95 -5.42
CA LYS A 278 -17.52 -20.13 -4.90
C LYS A 278 -18.88 -20.85 -4.89
N ASP A 279 -18.95 -22.02 -5.52
CA ASP A 279 -20.18 -22.77 -5.76
C ASP A 279 -20.49 -23.82 -4.68
N LEU A 280 -19.67 -23.88 -3.60
CA LEU A 280 -19.78 -24.87 -2.53
C LEU A 280 -20.70 -24.43 -1.39
N GLY A 281 -21.89 -23.93 -1.71
CA GLY A 281 -22.89 -23.53 -0.71
C GLY A 281 -22.50 -22.32 0.16
N THR A 282 -21.46 -21.58 -0.22
CA THR A 282 -20.86 -20.44 0.52
C THR A 282 -21.56 -19.10 0.30
N GLY A 283 -22.76 -19.09 -0.29
CA GLY A 283 -23.48 -17.83 -0.59
C GLY A 283 -22.79 -16.95 -1.65
N GLY A 284 -21.85 -17.49 -2.43
CA GLY A 284 -21.09 -16.78 -3.46
C GLY A 284 -19.69 -16.31 -3.04
N GLU A 285 -19.28 -16.59 -1.81
CA GLU A 285 -17.90 -16.37 -1.33
C GLU A 285 -16.99 -17.56 -1.64
N HIS A 286 -15.67 -17.39 -1.61
CA HIS A 286 -14.75 -18.52 -1.72
C HIS A 286 -14.84 -19.40 -0.47
N LEU A 287 -14.76 -20.74 -0.60
CA LEU A 287 -14.78 -21.66 0.56
C LEU A 287 -13.75 -21.26 1.62
N LEU A 288 -12.55 -20.86 1.20
CA LEU A 288 -11.51 -20.37 2.09
C LEU A 288 -11.97 -19.15 2.92
N ALA A 289 -12.60 -18.16 2.28
CA ALA A 289 -13.14 -16.99 2.98
C ALA A 289 -14.25 -17.38 3.96
N ALA A 290 -15.14 -18.29 3.55
CA ALA A 290 -16.23 -18.77 4.41
C ALA A 290 -15.71 -19.53 5.65
N ILE A 291 -14.64 -20.31 5.51
CA ILE A 291 -13.97 -21.00 6.62
C ILE A 291 -13.34 -19.98 7.56
N PHE A 292 -12.59 -19.00 7.03
CA PHE A 292 -12.01 -17.94 7.86
C PHE A 292 -13.11 -17.19 8.61
N ASN A 293 -14.17 -16.74 7.93
CA ASN A 293 -15.30 -16.09 8.57
C ASN A 293 -15.89 -16.94 9.72
N ALA A 294 -16.08 -18.25 9.53
CA ALA A 294 -16.55 -19.14 10.58
C ALA A 294 -15.58 -19.22 11.79
N VAL A 295 -14.26 -19.27 11.54
CA VAL A 295 -13.24 -19.25 12.60
C VAL A 295 -13.26 -17.91 13.36
N PHE A 296 -13.38 -16.79 12.66
CA PHE A 296 -13.47 -15.47 13.27
C PHE A 296 -14.75 -15.32 14.10
N ASP A 297 -15.89 -15.76 13.57
CA ASP A 297 -17.17 -15.71 14.29
C ASP A 297 -17.11 -16.59 15.56
N PHE A 298 -16.47 -17.76 15.48
CA PHE A 298 -16.23 -18.63 16.65
C PHE A 298 -15.31 -17.97 17.70
N ALA A 299 -14.18 -17.41 17.27
CA ALA A 299 -13.19 -16.90 18.21
C ALA A 299 -13.52 -15.51 18.80
N PHE A 300 -14.28 -14.70 18.07
CA PHE A 300 -14.57 -13.31 18.43
C PHE A 300 -16.05 -13.04 18.71
N ALA A 301 -16.86 -14.08 18.97
CA ALA A 301 -18.26 -13.95 19.33
C ALA A 301 -18.49 -12.96 20.50
N GLU A 302 -19.37 -11.97 20.27
CA GLU A 302 -19.56 -10.82 21.17
C GLU A 302 -20.14 -11.20 22.53
N ASP A 303 -21.01 -12.22 22.55
CA ASP A 303 -21.74 -12.67 23.74
C ASP A 303 -21.01 -13.76 24.53
N THR A 304 -19.81 -14.16 24.11
CA THR A 304 -19.07 -15.26 24.75
C THR A 304 -18.63 -14.93 26.16
N ASN A 305 -18.85 -15.88 27.08
CA ASN A 305 -18.45 -15.72 28.48
C ASN A 305 -16.92 -15.59 28.67
N GLN A 306 -16.49 -15.08 29.82
CA GLN A 306 -15.08 -14.77 30.08
C GLN A 306 -14.16 -16.02 30.02
N VAL A 307 -14.68 -17.21 30.37
CA VAL A 307 -13.92 -18.46 30.41
C VAL A 307 -13.62 -18.94 28.99
N ALA A 308 -14.64 -19.04 28.13
CA ALA A 308 -14.47 -19.39 26.73
C ALA A 308 -13.62 -18.35 26.00
N ARG A 309 -13.86 -17.06 26.25
CA ARG A 309 -13.11 -15.95 25.65
C ARG A 309 -11.61 -16.01 25.97
N TRP A 310 -11.24 -16.41 27.19
CA TRP A 310 -9.83 -16.55 27.57
C TRP A 310 -9.12 -17.71 26.85
N GLN A 311 -9.85 -18.78 26.53
CA GLN A 311 -9.29 -19.92 25.82
C GLN A 311 -9.11 -19.63 24.33
N LEU A 312 -10.05 -18.91 23.73
CA LEU A 312 -10.10 -18.64 22.27
C LEU A 312 -9.22 -17.47 21.82
N LEU A 313 -9.07 -16.42 22.63
CA LEU A 313 -8.32 -15.21 22.23
C LEU A 313 -6.79 -15.36 22.33
N ARG A 314 -6.28 -16.57 22.57
CA ARG A 314 -4.83 -16.79 22.57
C ARG A 314 -4.34 -16.99 21.14
N ASP A 315 -3.23 -16.35 20.81
CA ASP A 315 -2.60 -16.47 19.48
C ASP A 315 -2.36 -17.94 19.07
N ASP A 316 -1.93 -18.79 19.99
CA ASP A 316 -1.70 -20.21 19.75
C ASP A 316 -2.99 -20.97 19.46
N ALA A 317 -4.08 -20.63 20.15
CA ALA A 317 -5.38 -21.24 19.93
C ALA A 317 -5.94 -20.90 18.55
N LEU A 318 -5.93 -19.62 18.15
CA LEU A 318 -6.40 -19.18 16.83
C LEU A 318 -5.64 -19.84 15.68
N VAL A 319 -4.32 -19.91 15.79
CA VAL A 319 -3.47 -20.58 14.78
C VAL A 319 -3.78 -22.08 14.73
N SER A 320 -3.91 -22.74 15.88
CA SER A 320 -4.20 -24.18 15.94
C SER A 320 -5.58 -24.51 15.37
N ILE A 321 -6.62 -23.77 15.77
CA ILE A 321 -7.99 -23.92 15.25
C ILE A 321 -7.99 -23.79 13.72
N THR A 322 -7.37 -22.73 13.20
CA THR A 322 -7.30 -22.49 11.75
C THR A 322 -6.59 -23.63 11.03
N THR A 323 -5.43 -24.05 11.55
CA THR A 323 -4.60 -25.09 10.92
C THR A 323 -5.32 -26.42 10.92
N ILE A 324 -5.88 -26.83 12.08
CA ILE A 324 -6.64 -28.07 12.21
C ILE A 324 -7.84 -28.08 11.27
N ILE A 325 -8.63 -26.99 11.24
CA ILE A 325 -9.82 -26.94 10.36
C ILE A 325 -9.42 -27.09 8.90
N LEU A 326 -8.41 -26.34 8.45
CA LEU A 326 -7.94 -26.43 7.07
C LEU A 326 -7.39 -27.82 6.74
N ASP A 327 -6.60 -28.42 7.62
CA ASP A 327 -6.06 -29.77 7.44
C ASP A 327 -7.17 -30.83 7.37
N ARG A 328 -8.16 -30.77 8.28
CA ARG A 328 -9.27 -31.74 8.31
C ARG A 328 -10.25 -31.57 7.15
N VAL A 329 -10.56 -30.34 6.76
CA VAL A 329 -11.36 -30.08 5.54
C VAL A 329 -10.60 -30.54 4.29
N THR A 330 -9.28 -30.43 4.28
CA THR A 330 -8.46 -30.96 3.19
C THR A 330 -8.57 -32.48 3.10
N ALA A 331 -8.57 -33.18 4.25
CA ALA A 331 -8.65 -34.64 4.32
C ALA A 331 -10.06 -35.22 4.09
N SER A 332 -11.12 -34.42 4.24
CA SER A 332 -12.52 -34.86 4.13
C SER A 332 -13.13 -34.65 2.73
N GLU A 333 -14.38 -35.07 2.51
CA GLU A 333 -15.09 -34.74 1.27
C GLU A 333 -15.58 -33.29 1.31
N ILE A 334 -15.20 -32.49 0.30
CA ILE A 334 -15.62 -31.08 0.19
C ILE A 334 -16.85 -31.02 -0.70
N ASP A 335 -17.96 -30.56 -0.14
CA ASP A 335 -19.25 -30.38 -0.80
C ASP A 335 -19.96 -29.10 -0.31
N ASP A 336 -21.16 -28.84 -0.82
CA ASP A 336 -21.94 -27.64 -0.51
C ASP A 336 -22.36 -27.54 0.97
N GLN A 337 -22.22 -28.61 1.74
CA GLN A 337 -22.60 -28.69 3.16
C GLN A 337 -21.39 -28.59 4.10
N THR A 338 -20.16 -28.63 3.59
CA THR A 338 -18.94 -28.56 4.39
C THR A 338 -18.94 -27.32 5.31
N THR A 339 -19.27 -26.15 4.78
CA THR A 339 -19.31 -24.90 5.56
C THR A 339 -20.39 -24.93 6.64
N THR A 340 -21.56 -25.51 6.34
CA THR A 340 -22.68 -25.62 7.29
C THR A 340 -22.32 -26.56 8.45
N ARG A 341 -21.73 -27.72 8.13
CA ARG A 341 -21.26 -28.69 9.14
C ARG A 341 -20.18 -28.07 10.04
N LEU A 342 -19.23 -27.34 9.45
CA LEU A 342 -18.19 -26.63 10.19
C LEU A 342 -18.80 -25.59 11.15
N LYS A 343 -19.71 -24.75 10.67
CA LYS A 343 -20.35 -23.71 11.51
C LYS A 343 -21.13 -24.32 12.66
N ALA A 344 -21.86 -25.41 12.43
CA ALA A 344 -22.60 -26.10 13.49
C ALA A 344 -21.67 -26.72 14.53
N PHE A 345 -20.58 -27.36 14.10
CA PHE A 345 -19.56 -27.88 15.01
C PHE A 345 -18.94 -26.78 15.88
N LEU A 346 -18.58 -25.65 15.29
CA LEU A 346 -18.00 -24.52 16.02
C LEU A 346 -19.00 -23.91 17.01
N ALA A 347 -20.28 -23.86 16.67
CA ALA A 347 -21.33 -23.39 17.58
C ALA A 347 -21.48 -24.33 18.79
N ASP A 348 -21.56 -25.65 18.57
CA ASP A 348 -21.62 -26.64 19.66
C ASP A 348 -20.36 -26.57 20.53
N LYS A 349 -19.17 -26.45 19.93
CA LYS A 349 -17.93 -26.27 20.67
C LYS A 349 -17.91 -25.01 21.50
N LEU A 350 -18.48 -23.91 21.01
CA LEU A 350 -18.57 -22.67 21.77
C LEU A 350 -19.44 -22.86 23.01
N GLU A 351 -20.59 -23.54 22.88
CA GLU A 351 -21.48 -23.86 24.00
C GLU A 351 -20.78 -24.74 25.05
N GLN A 352 -20.02 -25.75 24.63
CA GLN A 352 -19.22 -26.59 25.55
C GLN A 352 -18.18 -25.77 26.33
N LEU A 353 -17.46 -24.87 25.64
CA LEU A 353 -16.48 -23.98 26.28
C LEU A 353 -17.15 -23.01 27.24
N GLU A 354 -18.34 -22.51 26.91
CA GLU A 354 -19.13 -21.66 27.79
C GLU A 354 -19.62 -22.42 29.03
N GLY A 355 -19.93 -23.72 28.87
CA GLY A 355 -20.18 -24.65 29.97
C GLY A 355 -18.96 -24.94 30.86
N GLY A 356 -17.78 -24.44 30.50
CA GLY A 356 -16.54 -24.56 31.26
C GLY A 356 -15.65 -25.74 30.86
N ALA A 357 -15.94 -26.40 29.73
CA ALA A 357 -15.04 -27.41 29.19
C ALA A 357 -13.69 -26.78 28.79
N PRO A 358 -12.56 -27.51 28.97
CA PRO A 358 -11.29 -27.08 28.44
C PRO A 358 -11.23 -27.33 26.93
N LEU A 359 -10.53 -26.46 26.21
CA LEU A 359 -10.16 -26.66 24.81
C LEU A 359 -9.03 -27.69 24.75
N ASP A 360 -9.36 -28.89 24.29
CA ASP A 360 -8.43 -30.01 24.09
C ASP A 360 -8.30 -30.32 22.60
N TRP A 361 -7.07 -30.32 22.09
CA TRP A 361 -6.81 -30.39 20.65
C TRP A 361 -7.08 -31.77 20.05
N GLU A 362 -6.83 -32.84 20.81
CA GLU A 362 -7.07 -34.21 20.35
C GLU A 362 -8.56 -34.47 20.19
N SER A 363 -9.38 -34.11 21.19
CA SER A 363 -10.84 -34.19 21.08
C SER A 363 -11.41 -33.24 20.02
N PHE A 364 -10.84 -32.04 19.87
CA PHE A 364 -11.27 -31.10 18.82
C PHE A 364 -11.08 -31.68 17.42
N GLU A 365 -9.95 -32.33 17.14
CA GLU A 365 -9.68 -32.99 15.86
C GLU A 365 -10.64 -34.16 15.60
N ASP A 366 -10.81 -35.06 16.57
CA ASP A 366 -11.67 -36.24 16.43
C ASP A 366 -13.15 -35.87 16.23
N GLU A 367 -13.63 -34.88 16.97
CA GLU A 367 -15.01 -34.42 16.86
C GLU A 367 -15.25 -33.62 15.58
N LEU A 368 -14.27 -32.84 15.11
CA LEU A 368 -14.33 -32.17 13.82
C LEU A 368 -14.40 -33.18 12.67
N ASP A 369 -13.57 -34.23 12.70
CA ASP A 369 -13.61 -35.31 11.70
C ASP A 369 -14.98 -35.98 11.66
N ALA A 370 -15.57 -36.23 12.84
CA ALA A 370 -16.90 -36.80 12.96
C ALA A 370 -17.98 -35.84 12.41
N ALA A 371 -17.89 -34.55 12.70
CA ALA A 371 -18.84 -33.55 12.21
C ALA A 371 -18.75 -33.36 10.69
N LEU A 372 -17.54 -33.34 10.13
CA LEU A 372 -17.32 -33.22 8.69
C LEU A 372 -17.76 -34.47 7.92
N SER A 373 -17.79 -35.64 8.57
CA SER A 373 -18.24 -36.91 7.96
C SER A 373 -19.70 -37.25 8.27
N GLY A 374 -20.31 -36.54 9.22
CA GLY A 374 -21.63 -36.83 9.76
C GLY A 374 -22.79 -36.24 8.95
N PRO A 375 -24.04 -36.68 9.23
CA PRO A 375 -25.23 -36.06 8.67
C PRO A 375 -25.41 -34.62 9.17
N LEU A 376 -26.14 -33.80 8.42
CA LEU A 376 -26.45 -32.43 8.82
C LEU A 376 -27.07 -32.39 10.24
N PRO A 377 -26.73 -31.38 11.06
CA PRO A 377 -27.44 -31.14 12.31
C PRO A 377 -28.92 -30.86 12.00
N GLU A 378 -29.83 -31.40 12.81
CA GLU A 378 -31.26 -31.07 12.71
C GLU A 378 -31.43 -29.58 13.02
N GLU A 379 -32.04 -28.80 12.11
CA GLU A 379 -32.38 -27.40 12.35
C GLU A 379 -33.41 -27.33 13.49
N GLU A 380 -33.03 -26.78 14.65
CA GLU A 380 -33.96 -26.40 15.73
C GLU A 380 -34.59 -25.01 15.52
#